data_AF-A0A7W1R2S2-F1
#
_entry.id   AF-A0A7W1R2S2-F1
#
_cell.length_a   1.000
_cell.length_b   1.000
_cell.length_c   1.000
_cell.angle_alpha   90.00
_cell.angle_beta   90.00
_cell.angle_gamma   90.00
#
_symmetry.space_group_name_H-M   'P 1'
#
loop_
_entity.id
_entity.type
_entity.pdbx_description
1 polymer ?
#
loop_
_entity_poly.entity_id
_entity_poly.type
_entity_poly.pdbx_seq_one_letter_code
_entity_poly.pdbx_strand_id
1 'polypeptide(L)'
;MTDRVSGPVLFARYAYPPNSHGYCGPNDHTAFFESGVARSDDGGLRAMSQQFAGAWPYLELIAEATGLPDPLDRRVVEAYWVGSPRLDLVSTKAVGNSMEQRFRPMTGSKFFTLNESVLAGGVPHHSFAVFCIYPWTGLLTERRRAKQALTVLDRCRVRWGQVLAVHGDQVIVESSPLTWDGQRLDFGPPETETVVRSIDGAS
;
A
#
# COMPACT_ATOMS: atom_id res chain seq x y z
N MET A 1 -3.27 25.42 15.06
CA MET A 1 -3.34 24.77 13.74
C MET A 1 -2.38 23.61 13.77
N THR A 2 -2.86 22.36 13.81
CA THR A 2 -2.00 21.19 13.63
C THR A 2 -1.48 21.24 12.20
N ASP A 3 -0.17 21.42 12.06
CA ASP A 3 0.48 21.44 10.75
C ASP A 3 0.22 20.10 10.06
N ARG A 4 -0.47 20.12 8.91
CA ARG A 4 -0.86 18.90 8.22
C ARG A 4 0.35 18.37 7.49
N VAL A 5 0.72 17.11 7.77
CA VAL A 5 1.78 16.37 7.08
C VAL A 5 1.60 16.48 5.56
N SER A 6 2.66 16.83 4.83
CA SER A 6 2.64 16.93 3.37
C SER A 6 2.34 15.57 2.72
N GLY A 7 1.86 15.58 1.47
CA GLY A 7 1.52 14.34 0.78
C GLY A 7 2.71 13.41 0.53
N PRO A 8 3.91 13.89 0.13
CA PRO A 8 5.10 13.05 0.04
C PRO A 8 5.48 12.37 1.37
N VAL A 9 5.42 13.10 2.49
CA VAL A 9 5.71 12.54 3.82
C VAL A 9 4.62 11.55 4.25
N LEU A 10 3.35 11.84 3.95
CA LEU A 10 2.25 10.90 4.20
C LEU A 10 2.43 9.60 3.40
N PHE A 11 2.84 9.70 2.13
CA PHE A 11 3.13 8.55 1.29
C PHE A 11 4.25 7.71 1.90
N ALA A 12 5.35 8.34 2.31
CA ALA A 12 6.48 7.68 2.95
C ALA A 12 6.08 6.89 4.21
N ARG A 13 5.23 7.47 5.06
CA ARG A 13 4.74 6.82 6.28
C ARG A 13 4.00 5.52 6.04
N TYR A 14 3.23 5.43 4.95
CA TYR A 14 2.55 4.18 4.59
C TYR A 14 3.44 3.23 3.78
N ALA A 15 4.31 3.78 2.94
CA ALA A 15 5.12 3.00 2.01
C ALA A 15 6.36 2.36 2.67
N TYR A 16 6.91 2.99 3.71
CA TYR A 16 8.16 2.56 4.35
C TYR A 16 8.08 1.18 5.02
N PRO A 17 7.06 0.83 5.84
CA PRO A 17 7.05 -0.45 6.54
C PRO A 17 7.16 -1.69 5.64
N PRO A 18 6.42 -1.83 4.53
CA PRO A 18 6.65 -2.95 3.60
C PRO A 18 7.92 -2.79 2.75
N ASN A 19 8.38 -1.56 2.49
CA ASN A 19 9.61 -1.30 1.75
C ASN A 19 10.86 -1.73 2.54
N SER A 20 10.90 -1.52 3.86
CA SER A 20 12.02 -1.97 4.72
C SER A 20 12.14 -3.50 4.80
N HIS A 21 11.06 -4.23 4.48
CA HIS A 21 11.07 -5.68 4.30
C HIS A 21 11.47 -6.13 2.87
N GLY A 22 11.71 -5.19 1.95
CA GLY A 22 12.07 -5.46 0.56
C GLY A 22 10.89 -5.87 -0.32
N TYR A 23 9.64 -5.58 0.08
CA TYR A 23 8.46 -6.01 -0.67
C TYR A 23 8.11 -5.11 -1.85
N CYS A 24 8.52 -3.83 -1.82
CA CYS A 24 8.21 -2.84 -2.85
C CYS A 24 9.16 -1.64 -2.77
N GLY A 25 9.12 -0.75 -3.75
CA GLY A 25 9.80 0.55 -3.69
C GLY A 25 11.30 0.51 -3.97
N PRO A 26 12.05 1.58 -3.63
CA PRO A 26 13.49 1.67 -3.82
C PRO A 26 14.24 0.66 -2.94
N ASN A 27 15.40 0.19 -3.39
CA ASN A 27 16.25 -0.72 -2.61
C ASN A 27 16.82 -0.04 -1.34
N ASP A 28 17.13 1.26 -1.43
CA ASP A 28 17.65 2.07 -0.32
C ASP A 28 16.49 2.60 0.55
N HIS A 29 15.94 1.69 1.36
CA HIS A 29 14.86 2.00 2.30
C HIS A 29 15.33 2.90 3.44
N THR A 30 16.63 2.92 3.76
CA THR A 30 17.22 3.82 4.76
C THR A 30 17.15 5.27 4.28
N ALA A 31 17.65 5.55 3.06
CA ALA A 31 17.56 6.88 2.49
C ALA A 31 16.09 7.35 2.32
N PHE A 32 15.19 6.42 1.98
CA PHE A 32 13.76 6.71 1.91
C PHE A 32 13.16 7.11 3.26
N PHE A 33 13.54 6.41 4.34
CA PHE A 33 13.14 6.77 5.71
C PHE A 33 13.66 8.15 6.11
N GLU A 34 14.97 8.38 5.95
CA GLU A 34 15.63 9.64 6.33
C GLU A 34 15.00 10.84 5.61
N SER A 35 14.72 10.70 4.32
CA SER A 35 14.05 11.73 3.53
C SER A 35 12.60 11.99 3.99
N GLY A 36 11.87 10.94 4.40
CA GLY A 36 10.55 11.09 5.00
C GLY A 36 10.58 11.81 6.37
N VAL A 37 11.60 11.53 7.20
CA VAL A 37 11.81 12.14 8.52
C VAL A 37 12.21 13.60 8.42
N ALA A 38 13.04 13.95 7.45
CA ALA A 38 13.48 15.33 7.22
C ALA A 38 12.30 16.29 6.95
N ARG A 39 11.14 15.74 6.53
CA ARG A 39 9.91 16.47 6.18
C ARG A 39 10.13 17.56 5.12
N SER A 40 11.24 17.51 4.41
CA SER A 40 11.56 18.36 3.28
C SER A 40 10.96 17.76 2.02
N ASP A 41 10.25 18.58 1.24
CA ASP A 41 9.86 18.23 -0.12
C ASP A 41 11.01 18.56 -1.10
N ASP A 42 12.21 18.08 -0.79
CA ASP A 42 13.47 18.44 -1.47
C ASP A 42 13.67 17.73 -2.83
N GLY A 43 12.60 17.16 -3.40
CA GLY A 43 12.63 16.41 -4.65
C GLY A 43 13.21 14.99 -4.52
N GLY A 44 14.08 14.72 -3.55
CA GLY A 44 14.64 13.39 -3.29
C GLY A 44 13.56 12.39 -2.89
N LEU A 45 12.70 12.76 -1.93
CA LEU A 45 11.57 11.93 -1.50
C LEU A 45 10.61 11.60 -2.65
N ARG A 46 10.37 12.59 -3.53
CA ARG A 46 9.50 12.44 -4.69
C ARG A 46 10.08 11.46 -5.70
N ALA A 47 11.37 11.59 -6.03
CA ALA A 47 12.06 10.69 -6.93
C ALA A 47 12.06 9.24 -6.42
N MET A 48 12.23 9.04 -5.10
CA MET A 48 12.11 7.72 -4.48
C MET A 48 10.67 7.19 -4.49
N SER A 49 9.67 8.06 -4.27
CA SER A 49 8.25 7.67 -4.30
C SER A 49 7.82 7.16 -5.68
N GLN A 50 8.40 7.68 -6.77
CA GLN A 50 8.15 7.21 -8.14
C GLN A 50 8.63 5.77 -8.39
N GLN A 51 9.59 5.28 -7.60
CA GLN A 51 10.11 3.92 -7.74
C GLN A 51 9.14 2.85 -7.21
N PHE A 52 8.05 3.24 -6.54
CA PHE A 52 6.98 2.34 -6.14
C PHE A 52 6.09 1.99 -7.35
N ALA A 53 6.60 1.17 -8.27
CA ALA A 53 5.95 0.81 -9.54
C ALA A 53 4.54 0.20 -9.38
N GLY A 54 4.23 -0.37 -8.21
CA GLY A 54 2.89 -0.84 -7.86
C GLY A 54 1.91 0.29 -7.58
N ALA A 55 2.34 1.30 -6.81
CA ALA A 55 1.53 2.39 -6.28
C ALA A 55 1.46 3.60 -7.21
N TRP A 56 2.58 3.98 -7.84
CA TRP A 56 2.70 5.23 -8.59
C TRP A 56 1.61 5.41 -9.67
N PRO A 57 1.29 4.42 -10.52
CA PRO A 57 0.26 4.60 -11.54
C PRO A 57 -1.15 4.79 -10.96
N TYR A 58 -1.40 4.32 -9.74
CA TYR A 58 -2.67 4.57 -9.06
C TYR A 58 -2.78 6.00 -8.53
N LEU A 59 -1.68 6.56 -8.04
CA LEU A 59 -1.63 7.96 -7.66
C LEU A 59 -1.87 8.87 -8.87
N GLU A 60 -1.27 8.57 -10.02
CA GLU A 60 -1.51 9.30 -11.27
C GLU A 60 -2.97 9.23 -11.70
N LEU A 61 -3.59 8.06 -11.69
CA LEU A 61 -5.01 7.88 -12.03
C LEU A 61 -5.95 8.68 -11.12
N ILE A 62 -5.70 8.65 -9.81
CA ILE A 62 -6.51 9.41 -8.85
C ILE A 62 -6.32 10.90 -9.07
N ALA A 63 -5.08 11.36 -9.25
CA ALA A 63 -4.76 12.76 -9.48
C ALA A 63 -5.44 13.29 -10.75
N GLU A 64 -5.34 12.56 -11.87
CA GLU A 64 -6.02 12.89 -13.11
C GLU A 64 -7.54 12.95 -12.94
N ALA A 65 -8.16 11.92 -12.37
CA ALA A 65 -9.61 11.85 -12.16
C ALA A 65 -10.16 12.94 -11.23
N THR A 66 -9.32 13.49 -10.35
CA THR A 66 -9.69 14.52 -9.38
C THR A 66 -9.27 15.94 -9.81
N GLY A 67 -8.63 16.09 -10.98
CA GLY A 67 -8.11 17.37 -11.45
C GLY A 67 -6.97 17.93 -10.59
N LEU A 68 -6.22 17.05 -9.92
CA LEU A 68 -5.09 17.42 -9.08
C LEU A 68 -3.79 17.23 -9.88
N PRO A 69 -2.93 18.25 -9.98
CA PRO A 69 -1.74 18.18 -10.83
C PRO A 69 -0.60 17.35 -10.21
N ASP A 70 -0.62 17.12 -8.90
CA ASP A 70 0.42 16.41 -8.17
C ASP A 70 -0.09 15.02 -7.74
N PRO A 71 0.47 13.91 -8.25
CA PRO A 71 0.19 12.56 -7.76
C PRO A 71 0.51 12.36 -6.26
N LEU A 72 1.38 13.20 -5.70
CA LEU A 72 1.68 13.25 -4.27
C LEU A 72 0.90 14.36 -3.55
N ASP A 73 -0.15 14.94 -4.14
CA ASP A 73 -1.11 15.74 -3.38
C ASP A 73 -1.65 14.89 -2.23
N ARG A 74 -1.66 15.46 -1.02
CA ARG A 74 -2.07 14.75 0.20
C ARG A 74 -3.42 14.03 0.02
N ARG A 75 -4.37 14.63 -0.70
CA ARG A 75 -5.71 14.07 -0.95
C ARG A 75 -5.66 12.85 -1.86
N VAL A 76 -4.73 12.81 -2.81
CA VAL A 76 -4.48 11.66 -3.69
C VAL A 76 -3.88 10.52 -2.88
N VAL A 77 -2.85 10.82 -2.09
CA VAL A 77 -2.17 9.86 -1.22
C VAL A 77 -3.14 9.25 -0.20
N GLU A 78 -3.97 10.06 0.43
CA GLU A 78 -5.00 9.60 1.38
C GLU A 78 -6.03 8.70 0.69
N ALA A 79 -6.53 9.08 -0.49
CA ALA A 79 -7.44 8.26 -1.27
C ALA A 79 -6.84 6.90 -1.64
N TYR A 80 -5.55 6.84 -1.99
CA TYR A 80 -4.86 5.60 -2.31
C TYR A 80 -4.71 4.67 -1.11
N TRP A 81 -4.27 5.19 0.05
CA TRP A 81 -3.91 4.34 1.19
C TRP A 81 -5.08 3.94 2.10
N VAL A 82 -6.01 4.86 2.36
CA VAL A 82 -7.11 4.64 3.32
C VAL A 82 -8.50 4.74 2.68
N GLY A 83 -8.57 5.22 1.43
CA GLY A 83 -9.82 5.40 0.72
C GLY A 83 -10.47 6.75 0.97
N SER A 84 -11.20 7.23 -0.03
CA SER A 84 -12.07 8.41 0.08
C SER A 84 -13.07 8.42 -1.08
N PRO A 85 -14.13 9.25 -1.03
CA PRO A 85 -15.08 9.42 -2.14
C PRO A 85 -14.44 9.88 -3.46
N ARG A 86 -13.16 10.27 -3.47
CA ARG A 86 -12.41 10.57 -4.70
C ARG A 86 -12.24 9.36 -5.60
N LEU A 87 -12.23 8.16 -5.02
CA LEU A 87 -12.13 6.93 -5.79
C LEU A 87 -13.34 6.73 -6.71
N ASP A 88 -14.50 7.27 -6.34
CA ASP A 88 -15.73 7.22 -7.15
C ASP A 88 -15.61 8.04 -8.46
N LEU A 89 -14.66 8.98 -8.51
CA LEU A 89 -14.38 9.78 -9.71
C LEU A 89 -13.50 9.02 -10.72
N VAL A 90 -12.82 7.94 -10.29
CA VAL A 90 -11.97 7.15 -11.16
C VAL A 90 -12.83 6.16 -11.92
N SER A 91 -13.02 6.39 -13.21
CA SER A 91 -13.83 5.48 -14.03
C SER A 91 -13.23 4.06 -14.10
N THR A 92 -14.09 3.04 -14.08
CA THR A 92 -13.68 1.64 -14.30
C THR A 92 -12.87 1.47 -15.58
N LYS A 93 -13.20 2.22 -16.64
CA LYS A 93 -12.45 2.23 -17.91
C LYS A 93 -11.02 2.72 -17.72
N ALA A 94 -10.80 3.78 -16.95
CA ALA A 94 -9.46 4.30 -16.68
C ALA A 94 -8.61 3.28 -15.91
N VAL A 95 -9.19 2.63 -14.89
CA VAL A 95 -8.52 1.55 -14.16
C VAL A 95 -8.18 0.38 -15.09
N GLY A 96 -9.14 -0.08 -15.91
CA GLY A 96 -8.94 -1.17 -16.85
C GLY A 96 -7.85 -0.87 -17.89
N ASN A 97 -7.86 0.33 -18.49
CA ASN A 97 -6.83 0.76 -19.43
C ASN A 97 -5.42 0.78 -18.78
N SER A 98 -5.32 1.28 -17.55
CA SER A 98 -4.06 1.28 -16.80
C SER A 98 -3.58 -0.13 -16.50
N MET A 99 -4.47 -1.04 -16.11
CA MET A 99 -4.14 -2.46 -15.91
C MET A 99 -3.66 -3.10 -17.21
N GLU A 100 -4.35 -2.82 -18.32
CA GLU A 100 -4.00 -3.34 -19.64
C GLU A 100 -2.61 -2.91 -20.07
N GLN A 101 -2.34 -1.61 -20.04
CA GLN A 101 -1.05 -1.05 -20.42
C GLN A 101 0.10 -1.65 -19.61
N ARG A 102 -0.10 -1.83 -18.30
CA ARG A 102 0.93 -2.31 -17.38
C ARG A 102 1.15 -3.81 -17.49
N PHE A 103 0.08 -4.61 -17.45
CA PHE A 103 0.19 -6.05 -17.23
C PHE A 103 0.07 -6.88 -18.50
N ARG A 104 -0.61 -6.40 -19.56
CA ARG A 104 -0.73 -7.16 -20.82
C ARG A 104 0.61 -7.62 -21.40
N PRO A 105 1.72 -6.84 -21.35
CA PRO A 105 3.03 -7.31 -21.80
C PRO A 105 3.62 -8.44 -20.94
N MET A 106 3.22 -8.54 -19.66
CA MET A 106 3.82 -9.43 -18.66
C MET A 106 2.99 -10.71 -18.38
N THR A 107 1.66 -10.64 -18.47
CA THR A 107 0.78 -11.67 -17.89
C THR A 107 0.12 -12.61 -18.91
N GLY A 108 0.19 -12.30 -20.22
CA GLY A 108 -0.44 -13.12 -21.26
C GLY A 108 -1.91 -13.44 -20.93
N SER A 109 -2.28 -14.71 -20.94
CA SER A 109 -3.66 -15.18 -20.68
C SER A 109 -4.19 -14.95 -19.25
N LYS A 110 -3.33 -14.67 -18.26
CA LYS A 110 -3.75 -14.34 -16.87
C LYS A 110 -4.34 -12.92 -16.74
N PHE A 111 -4.30 -12.13 -17.81
CA PHE A 111 -4.89 -10.79 -17.84
C PHE A 111 -6.42 -10.79 -17.67
N PHE A 112 -7.10 -11.89 -18.03
CA PHE A 112 -8.56 -11.98 -17.95
C PHE A 112 -9.10 -11.82 -16.52
N THR A 113 -8.45 -12.47 -15.54
CA THR A 113 -8.82 -12.39 -14.12
C THR A 113 -8.58 -11.00 -13.53
N LEU A 114 -7.57 -10.26 -14.03
CA LEU A 114 -7.32 -8.87 -13.63
C LEU A 114 -8.48 -7.97 -14.09
N ASN A 115 -8.95 -8.13 -15.33
CA ASN A 115 -10.11 -7.38 -15.84
C ASN A 115 -11.40 -7.67 -15.07
N GLU A 116 -11.66 -8.92 -14.69
CA GLU A 116 -12.82 -9.27 -13.88
C GLU A 116 -12.81 -8.56 -12.52
N SER A 117 -11.65 -8.47 -11.86
CA SER A 117 -11.53 -7.78 -10.57
C SER A 117 -11.80 -6.28 -10.66
N VAL A 118 -11.43 -5.64 -11.78
CA VAL A 118 -11.75 -4.23 -12.05
C VAL A 118 -13.25 -4.07 -12.29
N LEU A 119 -13.86 -4.93 -13.11
CA LEU A 119 -15.30 -4.91 -13.38
C LEU A 119 -16.16 -5.20 -12.15
N ALA A 120 -15.63 -5.96 -11.18
CA ALA A 120 -16.27 -6.22 -9.90
C ALA A 120 -16.22 -5.03 -8.91
N GLY A 121 -15.78 -3.85 -9.34
CA GLY A 121 -15.68 -2.65 -8.50
C GLY A 121 -14.27 -2.33 -8.00
N GLY A 122 -13.24 -2.88 -8.65
CA GLY A 122 -11.85 -2.56 -8.36
C GLY A 122 -11.54 -1.09 -8.58
N VAL A 123 -11.06 -0.42 -7.51
CA VAL A 123 -10.65 0.99 -7.50
C VAL A 123 -9.14 1.09 -7.26
N PRO A 124 -8.49 2.22 -7.60
CA PRO A 124 -7.05 2.41 -7.39
C PRO A 124 -6.69 2.62 -5.90
N HIS A 125 -7.09 1.67 -5.04
CA HIS A 125 -6.82 1.65 -3.61
C HIS A 125 -5.70 0.66 -3.29
N HIS A 126 -4.93 0.89 -2.23
CA HIS A 126 -3.81 0.04 -1.86
C HIS A 126 -4.24 -1.41 -1.58
N SER A 127 -5.37 -1.62 -0.89
CA SER A 127 -5.92 -2.97 -0.68
C SER A 127 -6.24 -3.70 -1.98
N PHE A 128 -6.70 -3.00 -3.03
CA PHE A 128 -6.92 -3.62 -4.33
C PHE A 128 -5.59 -4.06 -4.95
N ALA A 129 -4.54 -3.23 -4.83
CA ALA A 129 -3.20 -3.61 -5.26
C ALA A 129 -2.68 -4.87 -4.53
N VAL A 130 -2.82 -4.91 -3.19
CA VAL A 130 -2.33 -6.02 -2.36
C VAL A 130 -3.10 -7.32 -2.60
N PHE A 131 -4.43 -7.26 -2.68
CA PHE A 131 -5.25 -8.48 -2.70
C PHE A 131 -5.63 -8.96 -4.11
N CYS A 132 -5.69 -8.07 -5.11
CA CYS A 132 -6.17 -8.43 -6.45
C CYS A 132 -5.07 -8.40 -7.52
N ILE A 133 -4.04 -7.57 -7.34
CA ILE A 133 -3.01 -7.35 -8.37
C ILE A 133 -1.71 -8.07 -8.04
N TYR A 134 -1.28 -8.02 -6.79
CA TYR A 134 -0.06 -8.69 -6.37
C TYR A 134 -0.23 -10.22 -6.45
N PRO A 135 0.83 -10.96 -6.80
CA PRO A 135 0.75 -12.40 -7.04
C PRO A 135 0.47 -13.21 -5.76
N TRP A 136 0.66 -12.62 -4.58
CA TRP A 136 0.63 -13.31 -3.30
C TRP A 136 -0.71 -13.99 -3.00
N THR A 137 -1.85 -13.39 -3.37
CA THR A 137 -3.16 -14.01 -3.19
C THR A 137 -3.26 -15.34 -3.95
N GLY A 138 -2.74 -15.40 -5.19
CA GLY A 138 -2.72 -16.64 -5.95
C GLY A 138 -1.86 -17.74 -5.31
N LEU A 139 -0.79 -17.34 -4.61
CA LEU A 139 0.13 -18.25 -3.92
C LEU A 139 -0.44 -18.82 -2.61
N LEU A 140 -1.57 -18.33 -2.10
CA LEU A 140 -2.25 -18.90 -0.93
C LEU A 140 -2.73 -20.34 -1.18
N THR A 141 -3.04 -20.67 -2.43
CA THR A 141 -3.45 -22.03 -2.83
C THR A 141 -2.26 -22.98 -2.97
N GLU A 142 -1.03 -22.46 -3.05
CA GLU A 142 0.19 -23.25 -3.13
C GLU A 142 0.68 -23.64 -1.73
N ARG A 143 0.45 -24.88 -1.31
CA ARG A 143 0.76 -25.37 0.05
C ARG A 143 2.16 -25.00 0.57
N ARG A 144 3.18 -24.99 -0.29
CA ARG A 144 4.57 -24.64 0.08
C ARG A 144 4.79 -23.15 0.30
N ARG A 145 3.99 -22.29 -0.33
CA ARG A 145 4.14 -20.82 -0.31
C ARG A 145 3.05 -20.12 0.50
N ALA A 146 1.94 -20.79 0.81
CA ALA A 146 0.78 -20.21 1.48
C ALA A 146 1.13 -19.43 2.75
N LYS A 147 1.99 -19.98 3.62
CA LYS A 147 2.42 -19.29 4.86
C LYS A 147 3.16 -17.98 4.56
N GLN A 148 4.11 -18.02 3.63
CA GLN A 148 4.87 -16.82 3.23
C GLN A 148 3.95 -15.79 2.57
N ALA A 149 3.05 -16.24 1.69
CA ALA A 149 2.08 -15.38 1.04
C ALA A 149 1.17 -14.68 2.06
N LEU A 150 0.66 -15.42 3.05
CA LEU A 150 -0.16 -14.85 4.12
C LEU A 150 0.62 -13.79 4.92
N THR A 151 1.88 -14.06 5.27
CA THR A 151 2.75 -13.09 5.95
C THR A 151 2.97 -11.82 5.12
N VAL A 152 3.25 -11.95 3.82
CA VAL A 152 3.47 -10.77 2.97
C VAL A 152 2.18 -9.96 2.80
N LEU A 153 1.04 -10.61 2.58
CA LEU A 153 -0.26 -9.93 2.50
C LEU A 153 -0.59 -9.18 3.79
N ASP A 154 -0.35 -9.80 4.94
CA ASP A 154 -0.64 -9.19 6.24
C ASP A 154 0.27 -8.00 6.57
N ARG A 155 1.53 -8.06 6.11
CA ARG A 155 2.51 -6.96 6.28
C ARG A 155 2.38 -5.85 5.24
N CYS A 156 1.80 -6.13 4.07
CA CYS A 156 1.58 -5.13 3.03
C CYS A 156 0.26 -4.37 3.20
N ARG A 157 -0.79 -4.98 3.76
CA ARG A 157 -2.07 -4.28 3.95
C ARG A 157 -1.95 -3.15 4.97
N VAL A 158 -2.74 -2.10 4.78
CA VAL A 158 -2.98 -1.12 5.84
C VAL A 158 -3.88 -1.76 6.89
N ARG A 159 -3.46 -1.69 8.16
CA ARG A 159 -4.16 -2.27 9.31
C ARG A 159 -4.35 -1.25 10.42
N TRP A 160 -5.32 -1.50 11.29
CA TRP A 160 -5.56 -0.73 12.52
C TRP A 160 -5.47 -1.67 13.72
N GLY A 161 -5.25 -1.09 14.90
CA GLY A 161 -5.18 -1.82 16.16
C GLY A 161 -5.25 -0.85 17.34
N GLN A 162 -5.52 -1.40 18.53
CA GLN A 162 -5.54 -0.63 19.77
C GLN A 162 -4.14 -0.58 20.36
N VAL A 163 -3.64 0.62 20.66
CA VAL A 163 -2.37 0.78 21.40
C VAL A 163 -2.63 0.44 22.87
N LEU A 164 -1.93 -0.58 23.37
CA LEU A 164 -2.00 -1.01 24.77
C LEU A 164 -0.91 -0.35 25.62
N ALA A 165 0.30 -0.21 25.06
CA ALA A 165 1.42 0.42 25.73
C ALA A 165 2.40 1.06 24.74
N VAL A 166 3.17 2.04 25.22
CA VAL A 166 4.23 2.72 24.48
C VAL A 166 5.53 2.58 25.27
N HIS A 167 6.56 2.03 24.62
CA HIS A 167 7.87 1.79 25.20
C HIS A 167 8.96 2.34 24.27
N GLY A 168 9.29 3.62 24.43
CA GLY A 168 10.24 4.31 23.56
C GLY A 168 9.81 4.25 22.09
N ASP A 169 10.63 3.59 21.28
CA ASP A 169 10.44 3.40 19.84
C ASP A 169 9.48 2.27 19.46
N GLN A 170 8.98 1.52 20.44
CA GLN A 170 8.07 0.41 20.23
C GLN A 170 6.70 0.70 20.84
N VAL A 171 5.66 0.16 20.22
CA VAL A 171 4.30 0.16 20.74
C VAL A 171 3.75 -1.25 20.76
N ILE A 172 3.13 -1.60 21.88
CA ILE A 172 2.38 -2.85 22.02
C ILE A 172 0.97 -2.55 21.50
N VAL A 173 0.55 -3.29 20.48
CA VAL A 173 -0.74 -3.12 19.83
C VAL A 173 -1.51 -4.42 19.84
N GLU A 174 -2.81 -4.32 20.04
CA GLU A 174 -3.75 -5.41 19.78
C GLU A 174 -4.32 -5.22 18.37
N SER A 175 -4.10 -6.19 17.48
CA SER A 175 -4.53 -6.13 16.08
C SER A 175 -4.97 -7.51 15.58
N SER A 176 -5.90 -7.55 14.62
CA SER A 176 -6.33 -8.81 14.00
C SER A 176 -5.43 -9.16 12.82
N PRO A 177 -4.71 -10.29 12.83
CA PRO A 177 -3.91 -10.75 11.70
C PRO A 177 -4.79 -11.36 10.59
N LEU A 178 -4.24 -11.53 9.39
CA LEU A 178 -4.89 -12.36 8.36
C LEU A 178 -4.77 -13.86 8.68
N THR A 179 -5.83 -14.59 8.34
CA THR A 179 -5.90 -16.05 8.38
C THR A 179 -6.32 -16.61 7.02
N TRP A 180 -5.88 -17.83 6.72
CA TRP A 180 -6.23 -18.54 5.50
C TRP A 180 -6.59 -19.99 5.84
N ASP A 181 -7.81 -20.41 5.53
CA ASP A 181 -8.32 -21.77 5.82
C ASP A 181 -8.17 -22.75 4.64
N GLY A 182 -7.63 -22.29 3.52
CA GLY A 182 -7.55 -23.05 2.27
C GLY A 182 -8.56 -22.61 1.20
N GLN A 183 -9.55 -21.80 1.57
CA GLN A 183 -10.60 -21.28 0.68
C GLN A 183 -10.82 -19.79 0.82
N ARG A 184 -10.81 -19.26 2.06
CA ARG A 184 -11.11 -17.87 2.36
C ARG A 184 -9.98 -17.20 3.15
N LEU A 185 -9.71 -15.96 2.76
CA LEU A 185 -8.88 -15.03 3.52
C LEU A 185 -9.78 -14.26 4.47
N ASP A 186 -9.42 -14.22 5.76
CA ASP A 186 -10.23 -13.58 6.79
C ASP A 186 -9.36 -12.95 7.88
N PHE A 187 -9.97 -12.22 8.81
CA PHE A 187 -9.31 -11.72 10.01
C PHE A 187 -9.38 -12.75 11.14
N GLY A 188 -8.25 -13.02 11.76
CA GLY A 188 -8.15 -13.81 12.98
C GLY A 188 -8.62 -13.04 14.22
N PRO A 189 -8.70 -13.73 15.38
CA PRO A 189 -8.92 -13.05 16.65
C PRO A 189 -7.83 -12.01 16.89
N PRO A 190 -8.11 -10.91 17.63
CA PRO A 190 -7.09 -9.94 17.97
C PRO A 190 -5.95 -10.59 18.75
N GLU A 191 -4.72 -10.25 18.35
CA GLU A 191 -3.49 -10.72 18.98
C GLU A 191 -2.66 -9.51 19.42
N THR A 192 -1.93 -9.66 20.52
CA THR A 192 -0.96 -8.65 20.96
C THR A 192 0.34 -8.82 20.21
N GLU A 193 0.81 -7.76 19.56
CA GLU A 193 2.10 -7.70 18.90
C GLU A 193 2.88 -6.44 19.30
N THR A 194 4.19 -6.48 19.13
CA THR A 194 5.05 -5.32 19.29
C THR A 194 5.42 -4.80 17.91
N VAL A 195 5.15 -3.53 17.64
CA VAL A 195 5.49 -2.87 16.37
C VAL A 195 6.40 -1.67 16.62
N VAL A 196 7.24 -1.37 15.62
CA VAL A 196 8.12 -0.21 15.64
C VAL A 196 7.31 1.04 15.27
N ARG A 197 7.33 2.05 16.14
CA ARG A 197 6.69 3.35 15.94
C ARG A 197 7.68 4.38 15.39
N SER A 198 8.92 4.31 15.81
CA SER A 198 10.01 5.22 15.43
C SER A 198 11.34 4.49 15.38
N ILE A 199 12.32 5.05 14.71
CA ILE A 199 13.70 4.55 14.69
C ILE A 199 14.56 5.65 15.27
N ASP A 200 15.25 5.37 16.38
CA ASP A 200 16.07 6.33 17.12
C ASP A 200 15.29 7.62 17.46
N GLY A 201 14.00 7.48 17.80
CA GLY A 201 13.09 8.59 18.09
C GLY A 201 12.49 9.33 16.87
N ALA A 202 12.82 8.94 15.64
CA ALA A 202 12.30 9.57 14.43
C ALA A 202 11.02 8.89 13.87
N SER A 203 10.01 9.69 13.48
CA SER A 203 8.67 9.23 12.97
C SER A 203 7.98 10.18 11.98
#